data_AF-A0A832EVK3-F1
#
_entry.id   AF-A0A832EVK3-F1
#
_cell.length_a   1.000
_cell.length_b   1.000
_cell.length_c   1.000
_cell.angle_alpha   90.00
_cell.angle_beta   90.00
_cell.angle_gamma   90.00
#
_symmetry.space_group_name_H-M   'P 1'
#
loop_
_entity.id
_entity.type
_entity.pdbx_description
1 polymer ?
#
loop_
_entity_poly.entity_id
_entity_poly.type
_entity_poly.pdbx_seq_one_letter_code
_entity_poly.pdbx_strand_id
1 'polypeptide(L)'
;MNAHQIRIGLAGVVAGGTLVAGLAGGVAAASSPAPTTASTPSTPTTQKPGFLRAQKALEVRLTDRANELARLTADVKGATTLSTSDQATLEARLATETANITALQGQVAAATTGAELKTASRSMYVDNRVYAVMVPQVLEVVEADATSAQVATLQANEATLEASVTSLVGQPGYKDAAVHYDAYVANVTHASVAAQGVDASVISQMPANFPGDTHVFVDASHRLLAAQIDLARASYDASIIGLASGGYTGS
;
A
#
# COMPACT_ATOMS: atom_id res chain seq x y z
N MET A 1 8.45 -19.60 -14.61
CA MET A 1 8.27 -18.53 -15.62
C MET A 1 8.30 -17.24 -14.83
N ASN A 2 9.48 -16.61 -14.82
CA ASN A 2 9.85 -15.58 -13.86
C ASN A 2 9.45 -14.22 -14.44
N ALA A 3 8.45 -13.58 -13.86
CA ALA A 3 8.03 -12.25 -14.26
C ALA A 3 9.12 -11.24 -13.87
N HIS A 4 9.70 -10.60 -14.88
CA HIS A 4 10.61 -9.48 -14.72
C HIS A 4 9.84 -8.26 -14.18
N GLN A 5 10.29 -7.77 -13.03
CA GLN A 5 9.90 -6.49 -12.47
C GLN A 5 10.61 -5.37 -13.24
N ILE A 6 9.87 -4.55 -13.98
CA ILE A 6 10.40 -3.32 -14.57
C ILE A 6 10.34 -2.25 -13.48
N ARG A 7 11.49 -2.03 -12.82
CA ARG A 7 11.71 -0.94 -11.89
C ARG A 7 12.15 0.30 -12.69
N ILE A 8 11.26 1.29 -12.82
CA ILE A 8 11.66 2.64 -13.22
C ILE A 8 11.89 3.41 -11.93
N GLY A 9 13.17 3.63 -11.60
CA GLY A 9 13.58 4.35 -10.41
C GLY A 9 13.65 5.85 -10.65
N LEU A 10 13.22 6.63 -9.65
CA LEU A 10 13.65 8.00 -9.47
C LEU A 10 14.07 8.19 -8.01
N ALA A 11 15.36 8.45 -7.82
CA ALA A 11 15.99 8.63 -6.52
C ALA A 11 15.81 10.07 -6.03
N GLY A 12 15.25 10.25 -4.84
CA GLY A 12 15.21 11.51 -4.11
C GLY A 12 15.85 11.33 -2.73
N VAL A 13 17.08 11.82 -2.57
CA VAL A 13 17.82 11.85 -1.31
C VAL A 13 17.37 13.06 -0.49
N VAL A 14 16.87 12.84 0.73
CA VAL A 14 16.79 13.90 1.75
C VAL A 14 17.37 13.37 3.06
N ALA A 15 18.40 14.08 3.52
CA ALA A 15 19.14 13.85 4.73
C ALA A 15 18.58 14.68 5.91
N GLY A 16 18.73 14.17 7.14
CA GLY A 16 18.99 15.03 8.30
C GLY A 16 18.12 14.82 9.57
N GLY A 17 18.79 14.43 10.66
CA GLY A 17 18.59 14.99 12.02
C GLY A 17 17.60 14.27 12.95
N THR A 18 18.07 13.38 13.85
CA THR A 18 18.53 13.61 15.26
C THR A 18 17.45 13.44 16.37
N LEU A 19 17.62 12.34 17.11
CA LEU A 19 17.55 12.09 18.57
C LEU A 19 16.87 13.11 19.50
N VAL A 20 15.95 12.61 20.35
CA VAL A 20 15.76 13.10 21.75
C VAL A 20 15.51 11.91 22.70
N ALA A 21 16.21 11.92 23.83
CA ALA A 21 16.17 10.97 24.93
C ALA A 21 15.41 11.52 26.16
N GLY A 22 15.01 10.64 27.08
CA GLY A 22 14.63 10.96 28.47
C GLY A 22 13.40 10.17 28.94
N LEU A 23 13.23 9.74 30.19
CA LEU A 23 14.01 9.82 31.43
C LEU A 23 13.40 8.79 32.41
N ALA A 24 14.19 8.37 33.40
CA ALA A 24 13.87 7.40 34.43
C ALA A 24 12.83 7.87 35.47
N GLY A 25 12.23 6.92 36.17
CA GLY A 25 11.45 7.17 37.40
C GLY A 25 11.08 5.87 38.11
N GLY A 26 11.85 5.49 39.12
CA GLY A 26 11.52 4.42 40.05
C GLY A 26 10.82 4.95 41.30
N VAL A 27 9.94 4.15 41.90
CA VAL A 27 9.62 4.19 43.33
C VAL A 27 9.37 2.77 43.82
N ALA A 28 10.07 2.41 44.88
CA ALA A 28 9.85 1.21 45.66
C ALA A 28 8.74 1.46 46.70
N ALA A 29 7.85 0.48 46.89
CA ALA A 29 7.05 0.37 48.11
C ALA A 29 6.87 -1.11 48.45
N ALA A 30 7.38 -1.49 49.62
CA ALA A 30 7.24 -2.80 50.22
C ALA A 30 5.90 -2.92 50.97
N SER A 31 5.27 -4.10 50.91
CA SER A 31 4.29 -4.51 51.92
C SER A 31 4.15 -6.04 51.97
N SER A 32 4.09 -6.53 53.21
CA SER A 32 4.18 -7.91 53.73
C SER A 32 3.16 -8.95 53.22
N PRO A 33 3.40 -10.26 53.47
CA PRO A 33 2.62 -11.37 52.93
C PRO A 33 1.51 -11.88 53.88
N ALA A 34 0.39 -12.33 53.31
CA ALA A 34 -0.58 -13.25 53.93
C ALA A 34 -1.61 -13.73 52.89
N PRO A 35 -2.35 -14.83 53.12
CA PRO A 35 -1.93 -16.19 53.43
C PRO A 35 -2.13 -17.13 52.22
N THR A 36 -1.40 -18.25 52.24
CA THR A 36 -1.51 -19.34 51.26
C THR A 36 -2.88 -20.02 51.32
N THR A 37 -3.73 -19.81 50.31
CA THR A 37 -4.76 -20.77 49.94
C THR A 37 -4.06 -21.95 49.26
N ALA A 38 -4.16 -23.12 49.86
CA ALA A 38 -3.69 -24.37 49.27
C ALA A 38 -4.40 -24.60 47.93
N SER A 39 -3.68 -24.39 46.83
CA SER A 39 -4.10 -24.81 45.50
C SER A 39 -4.11 -26.33 45.47
N THR A 40 -5.29 -26.92 45.42
CA THR A 40 -5.50 -28.30 45.00
C THR A 40 -4.70 -28.53 43.71
N PRO A 41 -3.88 -29.60 43.60
CA PRO A 41 -3.09 -29.82 42.40
C PRO A 41 -4.03 -29.98 41.21
N SER A 42 -4.04 -28.98 40.34
CA SER A 42 -4.65 -29.06 39.02
C SER A 42 -4.02 -30.27 38.34
N THR A 43 -4.83 -31.28 38.06
CA THR A 43 -4.42 -32.45 37.28
C THR A 43 -3.79 -31.92 35.99
N PRO A 44 -2.57 -32.35 35.61
CA PRO A 44 -1.98 -31.90 34.36
C PRO A 44 -2.87 -32.42 33.24
N THR A 45 -3.69 -31.55 32.67
CA THR A 45 -4.46 -31.88 31.47
C THR A 45 -3.46 -32.00 30.34
N THR A 46 -3.01 -33.22 30.05
CA THR A 46 -2.22 -33.48 28.86
C THR A 46 -3.04 -33.00 27.66
N GLN A 47 -2.64 -31.87 27.08
CA GLN A 47 -3.34 -31.29 25.95
C GLN A 47 -3.35 -32.32 24.81
N LYS A 48 -4.53 -32.52 24.21
CA LYS A 48 -4.70 -33.52 23.15
C LYS A 48 -3.76 -33.18 21.99
N PRO A 49 -3.07 -34.15 21.36
CA PRO A 49 -2.16 -33.87 20.23
C PRO A 49 -2.79 -33.07 19.09
N GLY A 50 -4.09 -33.24 18.84
CA GLY A 50 -4.83 -32.46 17.84
C GLY A 50 -5.00 -30.98 18.21
N PHE A 51 -5.10 -30.65 19.50
CA PHE A 51 -5.13 -29.27 19.98
C PHE A 51 -3.79 -28.57 19.68
N LEU A 52 -2.67 -29.19 20.08
CA LEU A 52 -1.33 -28.64 19.86
C LEU A 52 -1.03 -28.40 18.37
N ARG A 53 -1.46 -29.32 17.50
CA ARG A 53 -1.33 -29.14 16.04
C ARG A 53 -2.15 -27.96 15.54
N ALA A 54 -3.39 -27.82 16.00
CA ALA A 54 -4.26 -26.70 15.60
C ALA A 54 -3.72 -25.35 16.11
N GLN A 55 -3.25 -25.31 17.37
CA GLN A 55 -2.59 -24.13 17.95
C GLN A 55 -1.39 -23.74 17.10
N LYS A 56 -0.49 -24.69 16.81
CA LYS A 56 0.72 -24.41 16.04
C LYS A 56 0.41 -23.91 14.63
N ALA A 57 -0.59 -24.50 13.96
CA ALA A 57 -1.01 -24.05 12.64
C ALA A 57 -1.55 -22.62 12.66
N LEU A 58 -2.28 -22.23 13.71
CA LEU A 58 -2.79 -20.87 13.87
C LEU A 58 -1.66 -19.87 14.18
N GLU A 59 -0.69 -20.24 15.03
CA GLU A 59 0.50 -19.42 15.29
C GLU A 59 1.26 -19.10 14.00
N VAL A 60 1.48 -20.08 13.12
CA VAL A 60 2.16 -19.85 11.84
C VAL A 60 1.39 -18.83 11.00
N ARG A 61 0.07 -18.99 10.86
CA ARG A 61 -0.76 -18.05 10.09
C ARG A 61 -0.78 -16.64 10.63
N LEU A 62 -0.67 -16.46 11.95
CA LEU A 62 -0.56 -15.15 12.59
C LEU A 62 0.82 -14.55 12.39
N THR A 63 1.89 -15.35 12.47
CA THR A 63 3.25 -14.91 12.14
C THR A 63 3.37 -14.48 10.68
N ASP A 64 2.80 -15.22 9.74
CA ASP A 64 2.80 -14.85 8.32
C ASP A 64 2.11 -13.50 8.09
N ARG A 65 1.01 -13.23 8.80
CA ARG A 65 0.31 -11.94 8.76
C ARG A 65 1.11 -10.82 9.39
N ALA A 66 1.77 -11.06 10.52
CA ALA A 66 2.64 -10.07 11.14
C ALA A 66 3.81 -9.69 10.21
N ASN A 67 4.41 -10.66 9.53
CA ASN A 67 5.44 -10.42 8.53
C ASN A 67 4.91 -9.63 7.33
N GLU A 68 3.69 -9.94 6.87
CA GLU A 68 3.03 -9.18 5.81
C GLU A 68 2.83 -7.71 6.20
N LEU A 69 2.30 -7.45 7.39
CA LEU A 69 2.09 -6.08 7.90
C LEU A 69 3.40 -5.30 8.06
N ALA A 70 4.48 -5.97 8.48
CA ALA A 70 5.80 -5.37 8.52
C ALA A 70 6.30 -4.99 7.11
N ARG A 71 6.07 -5.85 6.11
CA ARG A 71 6.39 -5.52 4.71
C ARG A 71 5.56 -4.33 4.22
N LEU A 72 4.24 -4.34 4.41
CA LEU A 72 3.36 -3.24 4.01
C LEU A 72 3.76 -1.92 4.68
N THR A 73 4.18 -1.95 5.95
CA THR A 73 4.70 -0.76 6.65
C THR A 73 5.98 -0.24 6.01
N ALA A 74 6.88 -1.12 5.57
CA ALA A 74 8.07 -0.72 4.83
C ALA A 74 7.73 -0.17 3.44
N ASP A 75 6.75 -0.77 2.76
CA ASP A 75 6.27 -0.32 1.45
C ASP A 75 5.70 1.11 1.54
N VAL A 76 4.86 1.39 2.55
CA VAL A 76 4.31 2.75 2.82
C VAL A 76 5.43 3.76 3.09
N LYS A 77 6.41 3.42 3.91
CA LYS A 77 7.54 4.32 4.23
C LYS A 77 8.50 4.54 3.06
N GLY A 78 8.57 3.56 2.15
CA GLY A 78 9.40 3.62 0.95
C GLY A 78 8.73 4.33 -0.22
N ALA A 79 7.42 4.55 -0.17
CA ALA A 79 6.66 5.19 -1.24
C ALA A 79 6.93 6.71 -1.25
N THR A 80 7.67 7.18 -2.26
CA THR A 80 8.10 8.58 -2.37
C THR A 80 7.03 9.51 -2.94
N THR A 81 6.01 8.96 -3.61
CA THR A 81 4.91 9.71 -4.22
C THR A 81 3.66 9.75 -3.35
N LEU A 82 3.66 9.04 -2.23
CA LEU A 82 2.51 8.94 -1.35
C LEU A 82 2.19 10.30 -0.71
N SER A 83 0.92 10.67 -0.70
CA SER A 83 0.47 11.90 -0.06
C SER A 83 0.71 11.79 1.45
N THR A 84 1.02 12.91 2.11
CA THR A 84 1.25 12.92 3.56
C THR A 84 0.01 12.46 4.34
N SER A 85 -1.19 12.76 3.82
CA SER A 85 -2.46 12.35 4.43
C SER A 85 -2.67 10.84 4.33
N ASP A 86 -2.42 10.28 3.16
CA ASP A 86 -2.60 8.84 2.92
C ASP A 86 -1.53 8.04 3.64
N GLN A 87 -0.27 8.51 3.65
CA GLN A 87 0.78 7.93 4.45
C GLN A 87 0.38 7.84 5.92
N ALA A 88 -0.04 8.95 6.53
CA ALA A 88 -0.43 8.98 7.93
C ALA A 88 -1.61 8.02 8.21
N THR A 89 -2.58 7.95 7.29
CA THR A 89 -3.74 7.08 7.44
C THR A 89 -3.38 5.60 7.30
N LEU A 90 -2.57 5.23 6.32
CA LEU A 90 -2.09 3.85 6.13
C LEU A 90 -1.22 3.41 7.31
N GLU A 91 -0.29 4.26 7.78
CA GLU A 91 0.55 3.96 8.93
C GLU A 91 -0.28 3.72 10.20
N ALA A 92 -1.28 4.56 10.47
CA ALA A 92 -2.18 4.39 11.63
C ALA A 92 -2.98 3.08 11.55
N ARG A 93 -3.47 2.72 10.35
CA ARG A 93 -4.21 1.46 10.14
C ARG A 93 -3.32 0.24 10.28
N LEU A 94 -2.13 0.26 9.67
CA LEU A 94 -1.15 -0.82 9.78
C LEU A 94 -0.68 -1.01 11.22
N ALA A 95 -0.48 0.07 11.98
CA ALA A 95 -0.15 0.00 13.40
C ALA A 95 -1.27 -0.65 14.23
N THR A 96 -2.53 -0.27 13.96
CA THR A 96 -3.71 -0.85 14.63
C THR A 96 -3.83 -2.35 14.33
N GLU A 97 -3.74 -2.72 13.06
CA GLU A 97 -3.83 -4.13 12.65
C GLU A 97 -2.66 -4.96 13.22
N THR A 98 -1.45 -4.40 13.25
CA THR A 98 -0.27 -5.05 13.86
C THR A 98 -0.51 -5.32 15.33
N ALA A 99 -1.03 -4.34 16.08
CA ALA A 99 -1.36 -4.51 17.49
C ALA A 99 -2.42 -5.61 17.70
N ASN A 100 -3.44 -5.66 16.85
CA ASN A 100 -4.48 -6.70 16.92
C ASN A 100 -3.92 -8.11 16.63
N ILE A 101 -3.09 -8.25 15.59
CA ILE A 101 -2.44 -9.53 15.27
C ILE A 101 -1.50 -9.98 16.40
N THR A 102 -0.74 -9.07 17.01
CA THR A 102 0.10 -9.39 18.18
C THR A 102 -0.74 -9.82 19.38
N ALA A 103 -1.88 -9.17 19.64
CA ALA A 103 -2.79 -9.58 20.69
C ALA A 103 -3.36 -10.99 20.43
N LEU A 104 -3.73 -11.30 19.18
CA LEU A 104 -4.18 -12.63 18.79
C LEU A 104 -3.10 -13.70 18.97
N GLN A 105 -1.82 -13.38 18.69
CA GLN A 105 -0.71 -14.30 18.97
C GLN A 105 -0.61 -14.63 20.46
N GLY A 106 -0.74 -13.63 21.33
CA GLY A 106 -0.78 -13.82 22.79
C GLY A 106 -1.97 -14.69 23.23
N GLN A 107 -3.16 -14.45 22.68
CA GLN A 107 -4.35 -15.25 22.97
C GLN A 107 -4.19 -16.71 22.53
N VAL A 108 -3.62 -16.96 21.34
CA VAL A 108 -3.38 -18.31 20.83
C VAL A 108 -2.34 -19.04 21.66
N ALA A 109 -1.27 -18.37 22.08
CA ALA A 109 -0.25 -18.96 22.95
C ALA A 109 -0.80 -19.32 24.34
N ALA A 110 -1.72 -18.50 24.88
CA ALA A 110 -2.36 -18.74 26.17
C ALA A 110 -3.57 -19.70 26.11
N ALA A 111 -4.04 -20.06 24.91
CA ALA A 111 -5.22 -20.89 24.75
C ALA A 111 -5.02 -22.28 25.38
N THR A 112 -6.05 -22.77 26.04
CA THR A 112 -6.10 -24.11 26.66
C THR A 112 -7.22 -24.97 26.08
N THR A 113 -8.13 -24.38 25.30
CA THR A 113 -9.30 -25.05 24.73
C THR A 113 -9.44 -24.81 23.23
N GLY A 114 -10.03 -25.78 22.52
CA GLY A 114 -10.32 -25.62 21.09
C GLY A 114 -11.32 -24.48 20.79
N ALA A 115 -12.16 -24.11 21.75
CA ALA A 115 -13.09 -22.99 21.61
C ALA A 115 -12.36 -21.64 21.54
N GLU A 116 -11.35 -21.44 22.40
CA GLU A 116 -10.49 -20.25 22.37
C GLU A 116 -9.74 -20.14 21.03
N LEU A 117 -9.14 -21.23 20.54
CA LEU A 117 -8.49 -21.24 19.24
C LEU A 117 -9.46 -20.92 18.09
N LYS A 118 -10.70 -21.40 18.16
CA LYS A 118 -11.73 -21.10 17.15
C LYS A 118 -12.12 -19.63 17.17
N THR A 119 -12.25 -19.03 18.36
CA THR A 119 -12.53 -17.59 18.51
C THR A 119 -11.39 -16.75 17.95
N ALA A 120 -10.14 -17.05 18.33
CA ALA A 120 -8.97 -16.35 17.80
C ALA A 120 -8.85 -16.50 16.27
N SER A 121 -9.07 -17.71 15.76
CA SER A 121 -9.07 -17.95 14.31
C SER A 121 -10.18 -17.18 13.60
N ARG A 122 -11.38 -17.05 14.17
CA ARG A 122 -12.46 -16.25 13.59
C ARG A 122 -12.08 -14.77 13.54
N SER A 123 -11.55 -14.23 14.63
CA SER A 123 -11.15 -12.81 14.70
C SER A 123 -10.05 -12.48 13.67
N MET A 124 -9.13 -13.42 13.43
CA MET A 124 -8.14 -13.31 12.35
C MET A 124 -8.73 -13.21 10.94
N TYR A 125 -9.95 -13.71 10.69
CA TYR A 125 -10.58 -13.67 9.36
C TYR A 125 -11.70 -12.65 9.21
N VAL A 126 -12.33 -12.24 10.31
CA VAL A 126 -13.48 -11.32 10.27
C VAL A 126 -13.03 -9.91 10.62
N ASP A 127 -12.28 -9.77 11.71
CA ASP A 127 -11.93 -8.47 12.26
C ASP A 127 -10.58 -7.98 11.71
N ASN A 128 -9.68 -8.91 11.34
CA ASN A 128 -8.29 -8.62 10.97
C ASN A 128 -7.92 -9.14 9.56
N ARG A 129 -8.51 -8.54 8.53
CA ARG A 129 -8.43 -9.00 7.14
C ARG A 129 -7.18 -8.51 6.41
N VAL A 130 -6.01 -8.89 6.91
CA VAL A 130 -4.70 -8.49 6.35
C VAL A 130 -4.64 -8.69 4.82
N TYR A 131 -4.85 -9.91 4.33
CA TYR A 131 -4.69 -10.19 2.89
C TYR A 131 -5.83 -9.71 2.00
N ALA A 132 -7.02 -9.52 2.55
CA ALA A 132 -8.21 -9.20 1.76
C ALA A 132 -8.56 -7.70 1.77
N VAL A 133 -8.00 -6.93 2.72
CA VAL A 133 -8.24 -5.50 2.88
C VAL A 133 -6.93 -4.74 3.00
N MET A 134 -6.06 -5.08 3.95
CA MET A 134 -4.85 -4.28 4.20
C MET A 134 -3.85 -4.32 3.04
N VAL A 135 -3.64 -5.49 2.44
CA VAL A 135 -2.76 -5.65 1.27
C VAL A 135 -3.24 -4.83 0.08
N PRO A 136 -4.47 -5.03 -0.45
CA PRO A 136 -4.91 -4.24 -1.60
C PRO A 136 -5.01 -2.75 -1.26
N GLN A 137 -5.41 -2.40 -0.03
CA GLN A 137 -5.48 -1.00 0.39
C GLN A 137 -4.13 -0.27 0.31
N VAL A 138 -3.04 -0.88 0.78
CA VAL A 138 -1.72 -0.26 0.68
C VAL A 138 -1.24 -0.18 -0.77
N LEU A 139 -1.38 -1.27 -1.53
CA LEU A 139 -0.87 -1.33 -2.90
C LEU A 139 -1.59 -0.32 -3.81
N GLU A 140 -2.92 -0.30 -3.78
CA GLU A 140 -3.73 0.53 -4.67
C GLU A 140 -3.66 2.02 -4.30
N VAL A 141 -3.55 2.37 -3.00
CA VAL A 141 -3.37 3.78 -2.59
C VAL A 141 -2.00 4.29 -3.02
N VAL A 142 -0.93 3.50 -2.82
CA VAL A 142 0.43 3.87 -3.29
C VAL A 142 0.44 4.06 -4.80
N GLU A 143 -0.23 3.18 -5.53
CA GLU A 143 -0.33 3.24 -6.99
C GLU A 143 -1.18 4.43 -7.47
N ALA A 144 -2.27 4.76 -6.78
CA ALA A 144 -3.10 5.93 -7.07
C ALA A 144 -2.32 7.25 -6.91
N ASP A 145 -1.54 7.37 -5.84
CA ASP A 145 -0.71 8.54 -5.59
C ASP A 145 0.45 8.63 -6.59
N ALA A 146 1.11 7.51 -6.91
CA ALA A 146 2.13 7.46 -7.94
C ALA A 146 1.59 7.86 -9.33
N THR A 147 0.40 7.36 -9.67
CA THR A 147 -0.29 7.71 -10.93
C THR A 147 -0.64 9.20 -10.97
N SER A 148 -1.16 9.74 -9.87
CA SER A 148 -1.47 11.18 -9.76
C SER A 148 -0.24 12.07 -9.89
N ALA A 149 0.89 11.67 -9.29
CA ALA A 149 2.16 12.36 -9.44
C ALA A 149 2.69 12.33 -10.90
N GLN A 150 2.51 11.20 -11.60
CA GLN A 150 2.88 11.08 -13.00
C GLN A 150 1.98 11.92 -13.92
N VAL A 151 0.66 11.94 -13.67
CA VAL A 151 -0.28 12.86 -14.35
C VAL A 151 0.20 14.29 -14.20
N ALA A 152 0.48 14.75 -12.98
CA ALA A 152 0.94 16.12 -12.72
C ALA A 152 2.26 16.45 -13.46
N THR A 153 3.19 15.48 -13.52
CA THR A 153 4.45 15.64 -14.25
C THR A 153 4.23 15.82 -15.75
N LEU A 154 3.35 15.02 -16.35
CA LEU A 154 3.03 15.14 -17.77
C LEU A 154 2.27 16.44 -18.07
N GLN A 155 1.28 16.81 -17.25
CA GLN A 155 0.58 18.09 -17.38
C GLN A 155 1.55 19.29 -17.34
N ALA A 156 2.53 19.25 -16.45
CA ALA A 156 3.56 20.30 -16.37
C ALA A 156 4.44 20.40 -17.62
N ASN A 157 4.56 19.32 -18.42
CA ASN A 157 5.32 19.31 -19.66
C ASN A 157 4.53 19.79 -20.89
N GLU A 158 3.19 19.94 -20.79
CA GLU A 158 2.32 20.27 -21.93
C GLU A 158 2.78 21.53 -22.69
N ALA A 159 3.08 22.62 -21.97
CA ALA A 159 3.52 23.86 -22.61
C ALA A 159 4.86 23.72 -23.36
N THR A 160 5.75 22.86 -22.88
CA THR A 160 7.03 22.59 -23.55
C THR A 160 6.83 21.77 -24.83
N LEU A 161 5.93 20.78 -24.79
CA LEU A 161 5.55 20.02 -25.98
C LEU A 161 4.85 20.91 -27.01
N GLU A 162 3.94 21.78 -26.58
CA GLU A 162 3.23 22.72 -27.45
C GLU A 162 4.21 23.66 -28.17
N ALA A 163 5.20 24.20 -27.45
CA ALA A 163 6.26 25.02 -28.03
C ALA A 163 7.07 24.24 -29.08
N SER A 164 7.34 22.95 -28.82
CA SER A 164 8.06 22.08 -29.75
C SER A 164 7.27 21.86 -31.04
N VAL A 165 5.97 21.57 -30.93
CA VAL A 165 5.06 21.45 -32.09
C VAL A 165 4.98 22.76 -32.86
N THR A 166 4.88 23.89 -32.16
CA THR A 166 4.82 25.22 -32.78
C THR A 166 6.08 25.55 -33.57
N SER A 167 7.26 25.12 -33.10
CA SER A 167 8.53 25.31 -33.83
C SER A 167 8.58 24.59 -35.17
N LEU A 168 7.73 23.58 -35.37
CA LEU A 168 7.66 22.80 -36.60
C LEU A 168 6.75 23.43 -37.65
N VAL A 169 6.00 24.50 -37.36
CA VAL A 169 5.05 25.11 -38.30
C VAL A 169 5.73 25.41 -39.65
N GLY A 170 5.15 24.88 -40.73
CA GLY A 170 5.70 24.99 -42.09
C GLY A 170 6.70 23.90 -42.47
N GLN A 171 7.13 23.05 -41.54
CA GLN A 171 7.99 21.89 -41.80
C GLN A 171 7.18 20.61 -42.08
N PRO A 172 7.75 19.61 -42.78
CA PRO A 172 7.05 18.37 -43.13
C PRO A 172 6.51 17.56 -41.93
N GLY A 173 7.13 17.68 -40.76
CA GLY A 173 6.74 16.97 -39.53
C GLY A 173 5.61 17.62 -38.71
N TYR A 174 5.18 18.85 -39.06
CA TYR A 174 4.23 19.61 -38.24
C TYR A 174 2.88 18.91 -38.02
N LYS A 175 2.26 18.41 -39.09
CA LYS A 175 0.92 17.83 -39.02
C LYS A 175 0.88 16.59 -38.13
N ASP A 176 1.92 15.77 -38.21
CA ASP A 176 2.05 14.56 -37.42
C ASP A 176 2.29 14.89 -35.94
N ALA A 177 3.22 15.82 -35.67
CA ALA A 177 3.48 16.30 -34.31
C ALA A 177 2.24 16.94 -33.66
N ALA A 178 1.43 17.69 -34.42
CA ALA A 178 0.19 18.28 -33.92
C ALA A 178 -0.84 17.22 -33.52
N VAL A 179 -1.03 16.16 -34.32
CA VAL A 179 -1.93 15.05 -33.98
C VAL A 179 -1.47 14.33 -32.71
N HIS A 180 -0.18 14.08 -32.58
CA HIS A 180 0.37 13.46 -31.37
C HIS A 180 0.26 14.37 -30.15
N TYR A 181 0.32 15.69 -30.32
CA TYR A 181 0.09 16.62 -29.21
C TYR A 181 -1.36 16.60 -28.72
N ASP A 182 -2.33 16.60 -29.64
CA ASP A 182 -3.74 16.47 -29.26
C ASP A 182 -4.01 15.13 -28.53
N ALA A 183 -3.39 14.05 -29.02
CA ALA A 183 -3.47 12.73 -28.39
C ALA A 183 -2.81 12.72 -26.99
N TYR A 184 -1.66 13.37 -26.84
CA TYR A 184 -0.97 13.54 -25.57
C TYR A 184 -1.89 14.18 -24.52
N VAL A 185 -2.46 15.35 -24.82
CA VAL A 185 -3.33 16.10 -23.91
C VAL A 185 -4.58 15.28 -23.55
N ALA A 186 -5.18 14.60 -24.53
CA ALA A 186 -6.34 13.75 -24.30
C ALA A 186 -6.00 12.56 -23.37
N ASN A 187 -4.90 11.87 -23.61
CA ASN A 187 -4.44 10.73 -22.81
C ASN A 187 -4.10 11.14 -21.36
N VAL A 188 -3.41 12.26 -21.17
CA VAL A 188 -3.12 12.80 -19.83
C VAL A 188 -4.41 13.15 -19.09
N THR A 189 -5.39 13.74 -19.78
CA THR A 189 -6.71 14.06 -19.21
C THR A 189 -7.48 12.80 -18.82
N HIS A 190 -7.53 11.78 -19.69
CA HIS A 190 -8.18 10.50 -19.39
C HIS A 190 -7.53 9.80 -18.18
N ALA A 191 -6.20 9.78 -18.11
CA ALA A 191 -5.50 9.23 -16.96
C ALA A 191 -5.85 9.96 -15.65
N SER A 192 -5.90 11.30 -15.69
CA SER A 192 -6.31 12.12 -14.54
C SER A 192 -7.71 11.76 -14.04
N VAL A 193 -8.68 11.64 -14.95
CA VAL A 193 -10.07 11.27 -14.62
C VAL A 193 -10.14 9.85 -14.07
N ALA A 194 -9.43 8.90 -14.68
CA ALA A 194 -9.45 7.51 -14.24
C ALA A 194 -8.91 7.35 -12.81
N ALA A 195 -7.81 8.03 -12.47
CA ALA A 195 -7.18 7.97 -11.14
C ALA A 195 -7.93 8.76 -10.04
N GLN A 196 -8.83 9.68 -10.41
CA GLN A 196 -9.43 10.62 -9.47
C GLN A 196 -10.20 9.93 -8.32
N GLY A 197 -9.76 10.17 -7.08
CA GLY A 197 -10.45 9.69 -5.87
C GLY A 197 -10.39 8.17 -5.65
N VAL A 198 -9.51 7.46 -6.37
CA VAL A 198 -9.26 6.04 -6.15
C VAL A 198 -8.67 5.82 -4.75
N ASP A 199 -7.66 6.61 -4.38
CA ASP A 199 -7.03 6.68 -3.06
C ASP A 199 -8.07 6.78 -1.93
N ALA A 200 -8.94 7.79 -1.99
CA ALA A 200 -9.98 8.03 -0.99
C ALA A 200 -10.99 6.87 -0.92
N SER A 201 -11.38 6.31 -2.07
CA SER A 201 -12.32 5.18 -2.14
C SER A 201 -11.72 3.92 -1.51
N VAL A 202 -10.47 3.61 -1.82
CA VAL A 202 -9.75 2.44 -1.32
C VAL A 202 -9.40 2.59 0.16
N ILE A 203 -8.93 3.76 0.60
CA ILE A 203 -8.53 3.96 2.00
C ILE A 203 -9.74 3.94 2.93
N SER A 204 -10.95 4.25 2.45
CA SER A 204 -12.16 4.18 3.26
C SER A 204 -12.56 2.74 3.63
N GLN A 205 -12.04 1.73 2.92
CA GLN A 205 -12.40 0.34 3.14
C GLN A 205 -11.93 -0.19 4.48
N MET A 206 -12.78 -0.95 5.17
CA MET A 206 -12.50 -1.53 6.49
C MET A 206 -12.70 -3.05 6.49
N PRO A 207 -11.96 -3.82 7.31
CA PRO A 207 -12.15 -5.28 7.44
C PRO A 207 -13.60 -5.71 7.68
N ALA A 208 -14.35 -4.93 8.46
CA ALA A 208 -15.73 -5.21 8.84
C ALA A 208 -16.70 -5.20 7.64
N ASN A 209 -16.40 -4.47 6.57
CA ASN A 209 -17.30 -4.34 5.43
C ASN A 209 -17.14 -5.50 4.42
N PHE A 210 -16.05 -6.27 4.52
CA PHE A 210 -15.80 -7.37 3.61
C PHE A 210 -16.75 -8.57 3.88
N PRO A 211 -17.30 -9.22 2.83
CA PRO A 211 -16.94 -9.11 1.41
C PRO A 211 -17.75 -8.09 0.59
N GLY A 212 -18.64 -7.30 1.20
CA GLY A 212 -19.52 -6.36 0.48
C GLY A 212 -18.75 -5.41 -0.43
N ASP A 213 -17.59 -4.95 0.02
CA ASP A 213 -16.80 -3.93 -0.67
C ASP A 213 -15.70 -4.49 -1.58
N THR A 214 -15.70 -5.80 -1.85
CA THR A 214 -14.72 -6.43 -2.77
C THR A 214 -14.67 -5.76 -4.15
N HIS A 215 -15.82 -5.29 -4.64
CA HIS A 215 -15.94 -4.59 -5.91
C HIS A 215 -15.16 -3.27 -5.94
N VAL A 216 -14.92 -2.62 -4.79
CA VAL A 216 -14.19 -1.35 -4.72
C VAL A 216 -12.73 -1.54 -5.12
N PHE A 217 -12.06 -2.56 -4.58
CA PHE A 217 -10.67 -2.87 -4.94
C PHE A 217 -10.53 -3.28 -6.41
N VAL A 218 -11.48 -4.07 -6.92
CA VAL A 218 -11.48 -4.47 -8.34
C VAL A 218 -11.68 -3.27 -9.27
N ASP A 219 -12.60 -2.37 -8.93
CA ASP A 219 -12.82 -1.14 -9.69
C ASP A 219 -11.60 -0.22 -9.65
N ALA A 220 -11.02 0.00 -8.47
CA ALA A 220 -9.78 0.75 -8.27
C ALA A 220 -8.65 0.19 -9.14
N SER A 221 -8.38 -1.12 -9.06
CA SER A 221 -7.39 -1.81 -9.88
C SER A 221 -7.60 -1.58 -11.39
N HIS A 222 -8.85 -1.69 -11.89
CA HIS A 222 -9.13 -1.45 -13.31
C HIS A 222 -8.92 0.01 -13.71
N ARG A 223 -9.32 0.95 -12.85
CA ARG A 223 -9.16 2.39 -13.09
C ARG A 223 -7.69 2.80 -13.10
N LEU A 224 -6.88 2.29 -12.19
CA LEU A 224 -5.44 2.54 -12.15
C LEU A 224 -4.74 1.95 -13.37
N LEU A 225 -5.10 0.72 -13.78
CA LEU A 225 -4.57 0.14 -15.02
C LEU A 225 -4.94 0.97 -16.25
N ALA A 226 -6.19 1.44 -16.34
CA ALA A 226 -6.62 2.32 -17.44
C ALA A 226 -5.80 3.62 -17.46
N ALA A 227 -5.64 4.26 -16.29
CA ALA A 227 -4.83 5.48 -16.17
C ALA A 227 -3.39 5.26 -16.61
N GLN A 228 -2.75 4.16 -16.20
CA GLN A 228 -1.39 3.82 -16.57
C GLN A 228 -1.22 3.55 -18.07
N ILE A 229 -2.20 2.89 -18.71
CA ILE A 229 -2.19 2.69 -20.17
C ILE A 229 -2.23 4.03 -20.89
N ASP A 230 -3.07 4.97 -20.43
CA ASP A 230 -3.15 6.29 -21.04
C ASP A 230 -1.88 7.14 -20.78
N LEU A 231 -1.28 7.06 -19.59
CA LEU A 231 0.03 7.68 -19.31
C LEU A 231 1.16 7.12 -20.17
N ALA A 232 1.15 5.81 -20.46
CA ALA A 232 2.10 5.18 -21.36
C ALA A 232 1.92 5.67 -22.80
N ARG A 233 0.67 5.83 -23.26
CA ARG A 233 0.36 6.41 -24.58
C ARG A 233 0.78 7.87 -24.67
N ALA A 234 0.50 8.68 -23.66
CA ALA A 234 0.98 10.05 -23.59
C ALA A 234 2.52 10.11 -23.66
N SER A 235 3.21 9.25 -22.92
CA SER A 235 4.68 9.19 -22.98
C SER A 235 5.19 8.82 -24.38
N TYR A 236 4.49 7.93 -25.08
CA TYR A 236 4.77 7.60 -26.48
C TYR A 236 4.54 8.80 -27.41
N ASP A 237 3.40 9.47 -27.32
CA ASP A 237 3.09 10.65 -28.14
C ASP A 237 4.12 11.78 -27.95
N ALA A 238 4.53 12.03 -26.70
CA ALA A 238 5.60 12.96 -26.37
C ALA A 238 6.92 12.61 -27.08
N SER A 239 7.25 11.32 -27.18
CA SER A 239 8.47 10.86 -27.86
C SER A 239 8.42 11.09 -29.36
N ILE A 240 7.25 10.93 -30.00
CA ILE A 240 7.08 11.20 -31.44
C ILE A 240 7.24 12.69 -31.73
N ILE A 241 6.65 13.57 -30.91
CA ILE A 241 6.85 15.02 -30.99
C ILE A 241 8.35 15.37 -30.85
N GLY A 242 9.02 14.76 -29.87
CA GLY A 242 10.46 14.93 -29.65
C GLY A 242 11.28 14.55 -30.89
N LEU A 243 11.01 13.41 -31.51
CA LEU A 243 11.68 12.97 -32.74
C LEU A 243 11.44 13.92 -33.91
N ALA A 244 10.21 14.42 -34.07
CA ALA A 244 9.88 15.39 -35.11
C ALA A 244 10.65 16.71 -34.93
N SER A 245 10.81 17.16 -33.68
CA SER A 245 11.54 18.39 -33.33
C SER A 245 13.08 18.25 -33.39
N GLY A 246 13.62 17.07 -33.08
CA GLY A 246 15.06 16.81 -33.05
C GLY A 246 15.66 16.27 -34.36
N GLY A 247 14.83 15.83 -35.32
CA GLY A 247 15.27 15.09 -36.51
C GLY A 247 15.39 15.87 -37.82
N TYR A 248 14.89 17.10 -37.93
CA TYR A 248 14.97 17.87 -39.18
C TYR A 248 16.20 18.81 -39.20
N THR A 249 17.38 18.24 -39.40
CA THR A 249 18.59 18.98 -39.82
C THR A 249 18.81 18.88 -41.33
N GLY A 250 17.73 18.77 -42.11
CA GLY A 250 17.77 18.67 -43.57
C GLY A 250 18.16 19.99 -44.24
N SER A 251 19.47 20.20 -44.39
CA SER A 251 20.07 20.94 -45.50
C SER A 251 20.63 19.96 -46.53
#